data_AF-A0A0A9F036-F1
#
_entry.id   AF-A0A0A9F036-F1
#
_cell.length_a   1.000
_cell.length_b   1.000
_cell.length_c   1.000
_cell.angle_alpha   90.00
_cell.angle_beta   90.00
_cell.angle_gamma   90.00
#
_symmetry.space_group_name_H-M   'P 1'
#
loop_
_entity.id
_entity.type
_entity.pdbx_description
1 polymer ?
#
loop_
_entity_poly.entity_id
_entity_poly.type
_entity_poly.pdbx_seq_one_letter_code
_entity_poly.pdbx_strand_id
1 'polypeptide(L)' 'MVYPFIDNNTRDKFVFVDDKSLQETLHREVDESQLPEFLGGKMPLIPLKDYAQQSQSA' A
#
# COMPACT_ATOMS: atom_id res chain seq x y z
N MET A 1 13.48 17.39 -8.60
CA MET A 1 13.47 17.46 -7.12
C MET A 1 12.17 18.09 -6.66
N VAL A 2 11.36 17.36 -5.88
CA VAL A 2 10.02 17.81 -5.44
C VAL A 2 10.01 18.50 -4.08
N TYR A 3 11.10 18.38 -3.30
CA TYR A 3 11.24 18.94 -1.95
C TYR A 3 10.83 20.41 -1.78
N PRO A 4 11.11 21.33 -2.72
CA PRO A 4 10.67 22.73 -2.58
C PRO A 4 9.15 22.91 -2.57
N PHE A 5 8.39 21.91 -3.00
CA PHE A 5 6.93 21.94 -3.12
C PHE A 5 6.21 21.14 -2.02
N ILE A 6 6.94 20.65 -1.01
CA ILE A 6 6.40 19.78 0.05
C ILE A 6 6.58 20.50 1.39
N ASP A 7 5.47 20.70 2.12
CA ASP A 7 5.52 21.29 3.46
C ASP A 7 6.10 20.31 4.49
N ASN A 8 6.52 20.83 5.65
CA ASN A 8 7.19 20.02 6.68
C ASN A 8 6.32 18.85 7.18
N ASN A 9 5.00 19.04 7.34
CA ASN A 9 4.13 17.96 7.84
C ASN A 9 4.00 16.82 6.83
N THR A 10 3.99 17.13 5.54
CA THR A 10 3.95 16.12 4.47
C THR A 10 5.30 15.43 4.35
N ARG A 11 6.41 16.17 4.48
CA ARG A 11 7.77 15.64 4.44
C ARG A 11 7.99 14.56 5.51
N ASP A 12 7.47 14.78 6.71
CA ASP A 12 7.68 13.86 7.83
C ASP A 12 6.86 12.55 7.71
N LYS A 13 5.85 12.51 6.82
CA LYS A 13 5.00 11.33 6.58
C LYS A 13 5.41 10.51 5.35
N PHE A 14 6.39 10.98 4.60
CA PHE A 14 6.80 10.38 3.33
C PHE A 14 8.21 9.79 3.45
N VAL A 15 8.40 8.59 2.92
CA VAL A 15 9.70 7.89 2.86
C VAL A 15 9.99 7.48 1.43
N PHE A 16 11.18 7.81 0.93
CA PHE A 16 11.68 7.26 -0.34
C PHE A 16 12.19 5.85 -0.09
N VAL A 17 11.66 4.88 -0.83
CA VAL A 17 12.04 3.46 -0.72
C VAL A 17 12.57 3.01 -2.07
N ASP A 18 13.75 2.40 -2.09
CA ASP A 18 14.28 1.76 -3.30
C ASP A 18 13.45 0.51 -3.65
N ASP A 19 13.29 0.22 -4.94
CA ASP A 19 12.51 -0.94 -5.42
C ASP A 19 12.94 -2.26 -4.76
N LYS A 20 14.25 -2.47 -4.57
CA LYS A 20 14.83 -3.66 -3.93
C LYS A 20 14.40 -3.86 -2.47
N SER A 21 13.98 -2.78 -1.80
CA SER A 21 13.59 -2.75 -0.39
C SER A 21 12.09 -2.54 -0.20
N LEU A 22 11.32 -2.38 -1.29
CA LEU A 22 9.90 -2.06 -1.26
C LEU A 22 9.08 -3.10 -0.51
N GLN A 23 9.21 -4.38 -0.88
CA GLN A 23 8.44 -5.47 -0.25
C GLN A 23 8.75 -5.58 1.25
N GLU A 24 10.03 -5.64 1.63
CA GLU A 24 10.45 -5.73 3.04
C GLU A 24 9.93 -4.55 3.86
N THR A 25 9.92 -3.35 3.27
CA THR A 25 9.38 -2.15 3.94
C THR A 25 7.87 -2.23 4.11
N LEU A 26 7.13 -2.67 3.09
CA LEU A 26 5.68 -2.84 3.17
C LEU A 26 5.28 -3.90 4.20
N HIS A 27 5.99 -5.03 4.26
CA HIS A 27 5.73 -6.10 5.23
C HIS A 27 5.95 -5.69 6.69
N ARG A 28 6.80 -4.69 6.95
CA ARG A 28 7.01 -4.15 8.30
C ARG A 28 5.86 -3.26 8.77
N GLU A 29 5.25 -2.53 7.85
CA GLU A 29 4.27 -1.48 8.16
C GLU A 29 2.81 -1.91 7.87
N VAL A 30 2.62 -2.93 7.04
CA VAL A 30 1.30 -3.40 6.57
C VAL A 30 1.21 -4.91 6.76
N ASP A 31 0.08 -5.35 7.34
CA ASP A 31 -0.20 -6.77 7.48
C ASP A 31 -0.30 -7.47 6.11
N GLU A 32 0.30 -8.66 5.99
CA GLU A 32 0.35 -9.41 4.73
C GLU A 32 -1.03 -9.71 4.15
N SER A 33 -2.06 -9.90 4.99
CA SER A 33 -3.42 -10.19 4.53
C SER A 33 -4.10 -8.99 3.88
N GLN A 34 -3.61 -7.78 4.15
CA GLN A 34 -4.13 -6.51 3.61
C GLN A 34 -3.29 -6.01 2.44
N LEU A 35 -2.14 -6.62 2.17
CA LEU A 35 -1.24 -6.25 1.11
C LEU A 35 -1.54 -7.04 -0.17
N PRO A 36 -1.64 -6.40 -1.35
CA PRO A 36 -1.83 -7.09 -2.63
C PRO A 36 -0.70 -8.08 -2.95
N GLU A 37 -1.04 -9.17 -3.65
CA GLU A 37 -0.07 -10.19 -4.07
C GLU A 37 1.10 -9.61 -4.91
N PHE A 38 0.82 -8.67 -5.82
CA PHE A 38 1.87 -8.05 -6.65
C PHE A 38 2.84 -7.15 -5.86
N LEU A 39 2.48 -6.79 -4.62
CA LEU A 39 3.34 -6.06 -3.68
C LEU A 39 3.98 -6.99 -2.63
N GLY A 40 3.82 -8.31 -2.76
CA GLY A 40 4.38 -9.31 -1.85
C GLY A 40 3.41 -9.85 -0.80
N GLY A 41 2.17 -9.36 -0.73
CA GLY A 41 1.17 -9.81 0.24
C GLY A 41 0.33 -11.00 -0.21
N LYS A 42 -0.83 -11.17 0.43
CA LYS A 42 -1.76 -12.30 0.23
C LYS A 42 -3.15 -11.86 -0.23
N MET A 43 -3.39 -10.56 -0.42
CA MET A 43 -4.68 -10.04 -0.82
C MET A 43 -4.87 -10.18 -2.35
N PRO A 44 -5.85 -10.96 -2.81
CA PRO A 44 -6.14 -11.08 -4.23
C PRO A 44 -6.80 -9.81 -4.76
N LEU A 45 -6.48 -9.45 -6.00
CA LEU A 45 -7.17 -8.37 -6.69
C LEU A 45 -8.50 -8.89 -7.25
N ILE A 46 -9.60 -8.27 -6.85
CA ILE A 46 -10.93 -8.56 -7.38
C ILE A 46 -11.49 -7.36 -8.13
N PRO A 47 -12.33 -7.56 -9.16
CA PRO A 47 -13.09 -6.49 -9.78
C PRO A 47 -13.96 -5.74 -8.77
N LEU A 48 -14.10 -4.42 -8.94
CA LEU A 48 -14.90 -3.57 -8.04
C LEU A 48 -16.36 -4.02 -7.90
N LYS A 49 -16.94 -4.55 -8.98
CA LYS A 49 -18.30 -5.12 -8.99
C LYS A 49 -18.46 -6.27 -7.98
N ASP A 50 -17.42 -7.08 -7.83
CA ASP A 50 -17.45 -8.27 -6.97
C ASP A 50 -17.20 -7.86 -5.50
N TYR A 51 -16.40 -6.82 -5.26
CA TYR A 51 -16.19 -6.22 -3.93
C TYR A 51 -17.49 -5.66 -3.31
N ALA A 52 -18.30 -4.94 -4.12
CA ALA A 52 -19.56 -4.37 -3.66
C ALA A 52 -20.60 -5.43 -3.26
N GLN A 53 -20.50 -6.64 -3.81
CA GLN A 53 -21.36 -7.77 -3.46
C GLN A 53 -20.88 -8.50 -2.20
N GLN A 54 -19.56 -8.58 -1.98
CA GLN A 54 -18.96 -9.23 -0.81
C GLN A 54 -19.24 -8.48 0.50
N SER A 55 -19.34 -7.15 0.45
CA SER A 55 -19.64 -6.30 1.63
C SER A 55 -21.11 -6.30 2.05
N GLN A 56 -22.01 -6.80 1.20
CA GLN A 56 -23.45 -6.92 1.50
C GLN A 56 -23.84 -8.28 2.10
N SER A 57 -22.90 -9.22 2.16
CA SER A 57 -23.12 -10.60 2.61
C SER A 57 -22.43 -10.93 3.94
N ALA A 58 -21.82 -9.93 4.60
CA ALA A 58 -21.08 -10.05 5.86
C ALA A 58 -21.81 -9.33 7.01
#